data_AF-A0A246ABG8-F1
#
_entry.id   AF-A0A246ABG8-F1
#
_cell.length_a   1.000
_cell.length_b   1.000
_cell.length_c   1.000
_cell.angle_alpha   90.00
_cell.angle_beta   90.00
_cell.angle_gamma   90.00
#
_symmetry.space_group_name_H-M   'P 1'
#
loop_
_entity.id
_entity.type
_entity.pdbx_description
1 polymer ?
#
loop_
_entity_poly.entity_id
_entity_poly.type
_entity_poly.pdbx_seq_one_letter_code
_entity_poly.pdbx_strand_id
1 'polypeptide(L)'
;MFNPKNIQMKTKAFTLFILFQLLLATAFAQKNAGLNTLLDKNAEFILPQTTDKISAALHAKTIITDDENDGERYAEWITSSGLGVYTNIGDKKTVNDIWFSIPDDRYIILSGLPFNLVLNKTTIDEAMAKFKKYNVKKSKLSDGSFYSNGTKLLFKKGRHYITLSYNDQNLLKSLSIMRFIPDPAAG
;
A
#
# COMPACT_ATOMS: atom_id res chain seq x y z
N MET A 1 44.16 -29.68 -31.00
CA MET A 1 44.71 -28.65 -30.07
C MET A 1 43.52 -27.87 -29.50
N PHE A 2 43.11 -28.13 -28.26
CA PHE A 2 41.99 -27.43 -27.63
C PHE A 2 42.44 -26.04 -27.19
N ASN A 3 41.81 -24.98 -27.72
CA ASN A 3 42.17 -23.60 -27.39
C ASN A 3 41.51 -23.20 -26.04
N PRO A 4 42.28 -23.03 -24.96
CA PRO A 4 41.75 -22.79 -23.62
C PRO A 4 40.98 -21.46 -23.50
N LYS A 5 41.24 -20.48 -24.39
CA LYS A 5 40.50 -19.20 -24.44
C LYS A 5 39.03 -19.38 -24.85
N ASN A 6 38.73 -20.33 -25.74
CA ASN A 6 37.36 -20.60 -26.19
C ASN A 6 36.51 -21.29 -25.10
N ILE A 7 37.15 -22.07 -24.22
CA ILE A 7 36.48 -22.72 -23.09
C ILE A 7 36.12 -21.65 -22.05
N GLN A 8 37.08 -20.79 -21.66
CA GLN A 8 36.82 -19.70 -20.71
C GLN A 8 35.71 -18.74 -21.16
N MET A 9 35.64 -18.40 -22.45
CA MET A 9 34.61 -17.50 -22.98
C MET A 9 33.21 -18.14 -22.94
N LYS A 10 33.11 -19.45 -23.24
CA LYS A 10 31.86 -20.21 -23.13
C LYS A 10 31.39 -20.34 -21.68
N THR A 11 32.30 -20.57 -20.72
CA THR A 11 31.93 -20.65 -19.29
C THR A 11 31.45 -19.30 -18.77
N LYS A 12 32.11 -18.19 -19.12
CA LYS A 12 31.69 -16.84 -18.72
C LYS A 12 30.32 -16.45 -19.29
N ALA A 13 30.05 -16.78 -20.56
CA ALA A 13 28.74 -16.54 -21.17
C ALA A 13 27.63 -17.37 -20.52
N PHE A 14 27.93 -18.62 -20.16
CA PHE A 14 26.98 -19.50 -19.48
C PHE A 14 26.65 -19.03 -18.06
N THR A 15 27.67 -18.59 -17.30
CA THR A 15 27.48 -18.01 -15.96
C THR A 15 26.67 -16.71 -16.01
N LEU A 16 26.91 -15.85 -17.01
CA LEU A 16 26.13 -14.62 -17.19
C LEU A 16 24.66 -14.92 -17.56
N PHE A 17 24.43 -15.94 -18.39
CA PHE A 17 23.09 -16.37 -18.75
C PHE A 17 22.33 -16.92 -17.53
N ILE A 18 22.97 -17.74 -16.70
CA ILE A 18 22.37 -18.24 -15.45
C ILE A 18 22.08 -17.09 -14.47
N LEU A 19 22.99 -16.12 -14.33
CA LEU A 19 22.77 -14.94 -13.49
C LEU A 19 21.58 -14.10 -13.99
N PHE A 20 21.44 -13.94 -15.31
CA PHE A 20 20.32 -13.23 -15.91
C PHE A 20 18.99 -13.97 -15.71
N GLN A 21 18.99 -15.30 -15.84
CA GLN A 21 17.82 -16.14 -15.55
C GLN A 21 17.42 -16.09 -14.06
N LEU A 22 18.39 -16.06 -13.15
CA LEU A 22 18.14 -15.88 -11.71
C LEU A 22 17.58 -14.50 -11.39
N LEU A 23 18.10 -13.43 -12.01
CA LEU A 23 17.56 -12.07 -11.87
C LEU A 23 16.12 -11.96 -12.37
N LEU A 24 15.79 -12.62 -13.48
CA LEU A 24 14.41 -12.72 -14.00
C LEU A 24 13.50 -13.57 -13.11
N ALA A 25 14.01 -14.64 -12.49
CA ALA A 25 13.25 -15.45 -11.53
C ALA A 25 12.98 -14.70 -10.21
N THR A 26 13.86 -13.78 -9.82
CA THR A 26 13.66 -12.86 -8.68
C THR A 26 12.95 -11.56 -9.05
N ALA A 27 12.42 -11.43 -10.27
CA ALA A 27 11.36 -10.45 -10.53
C ALA A 27 10.10 -10.96 -9.83
N PHE A 28 10.14 -10.93 -8.48
CA PHE A 28 9.06 -11.29 -7.58
C PHE A 28 7.77 -10.73 -8.15
N ALA A 29 6.72 -11.54 -8.14
CA ALA A 29 5.38 -11.24 -8.62
C ALA A 29 4.76 -10.06 -7.83
N GLN A 30 5.34 -8.87 -8.00
CA GLN A 30 4.86 -7.61 -7.45
C GLN A 30 3.56 -7.32 -8.19
N LYS A 31 2.46 -7.40 -7.46
CA LYS A 31 1.15 -7.08 -8.00
C LYS A 31 0.99 -5.56 -8.04
N ASN A 32 0.21 -5.09 -9.00
CA ASN A 32 -0.19 -3.69 -9.08
C ASN A 32 -1.56 -3.53 -8.41
N ALA A 33 -1.72 -2.48 -7.61
CA ALA A 33 -2.94 -2.10 -6.90
C ALA A 33 -4.10 -1.68 -7.82
N GLY A 34 -3.83 -1.34 -9.09
CA GLY A 34 -4.86 -0.92 -10.04
C GLY A 34 -5.40 0.49 -9.80
N LEU A 35 -4.74 1.30 -8.99
CA LEU A 35 -5.25 2.62 -8.57
C LEU A 35 -5.00 3.74 -9.57
N ASN A 36 -4.34 3.50 -10.71
CA ASN A 36 -3.80 4.53 -11.60
C ASN A 36 -4.81 5.63 -11.97
N THR A 37 -6.07 5.30 -12.22
CA THR A 37 -7.13 6.27 -12.60
C THR A 37 -7.71 7.05 -11.42
N LEU A 38 -7.40 6.63 -10.19
CA LEU A 38 -7.74 7.29 -8.93
C LEU A 38 -6.60 8.16 -8.40
N LEU A 39 -5.43 8.13 -9.05
CA LEU A 39 -4.26 8.92 -8.68
C LEU A 39 -4.12 10.16 -9.58
N ASP A 40 -3.58 11.25 -9.03
CA ASP A 40 -3.15 12.41 -9.80
C ASP A 40 -1.75 12.20 -10.42
N LYS A 41 -1.26 13.21 -11.15
CA LYS A 41 0.08 13.18 -11.77
C LYS A 41 1.25 13.05 -10.79
N ASN A 42 1.02 13.32 -9.50
CA ASN A 42 2.00 13.18 -8.42
C ASN A 42 1.84 11.85 -7.68
N ALA A 43 1.05 10.92 -8.24
CA ALA A 43 0.65 9.66 -7.63
C ALA A 43 -0.15 9.83 -6.33
N GLU A 44 -0.85 10.95 -6.12
CA GLU A 44 -1.69 11.16 -4.94
C GLU A 44 -3.11 10.67 -5.18
N PHE A 45 -3.73 10.03 -4.20
CA PHE A 45 -5.14 9.66 -4.32
C PHE A 45 -6.01 10.92 -4.40
N ILE A 46 -6.80 11.01 -5.45
CA ILE A 46 -7.70 12.14 -5.68
C ILE A 46 -8.89 11.98 -4.74
N LEU A 47 -9.18 12.98 -3.91
CA LEU A 47 -10.38 13.06 -3.08
C LEU A 47 -11.12 14.38 -3.35
N PRO A 48 -12.47 14.40 -3.26
CA PRO A 48 -13.35 13.27 -2.98
C PRO A 48 -13.52 12.33 -4.20
N GLN A 49 -14.03 11.11 -3.95
CA GLN A 49 -14.46 10.14 -4.97
C GLN A 49 -15.90 9.67 -4.73
N THR A 50 -16.44 8.87 -5.65
CA THR A 50 -17.68 8.11 -5.45
C THR A 50 -17.37 6.62 -5.38
N THR A 51 -18.22 5.85 -4.69
CA THR A 51 -18.12 4.38 -4.64
C THR A 51 -18.12 3.76 -6.03
N ASP A 52 -18.90 4.30 -6.96
CA ASP A 52 -19.03 3.77 -8.32
C ASP A 52 -17.74 3.98 -9.12
N LYS A 53 -17.10 5.15 -8.99
CA LYS A 53 -15.82 5.43 -9.64
C LYS A 53 -14.68 4.58 -9.09
N ILE A 54 -14.68 4.33 -7.78
CA ILE A 54 -13.71 3.40 -7.16
C ILE A 54 -13.94 1.98 -7.67
N SER A 55 -15.19 1.50 -7.69
CA SER A 55 -15.54 0.16 -8.20
C SER A 55 -15.08 -0.05 -9.65
N ALA A 56 -15.35 0.94 -10.50
CA ALA A 56 -14.96 0.90 -11.91
C ALA A 56 -13.44 0.86 -12.09
N ALA A 57 -12.69 1.67 -11.32
CA ALA A 57 -11.23 1.70 -11.39
C ALA A 57 -10.60 0.41 -10.86
N LEU A 58 -11.14 -0.15 -9.78
CA LEU A 58 -10.62 -1.34 -9.14
C LEU A 58 -11.03 -2.65 -9.83
N HIS A 59 -11.99 -2.59 -10.76
CA HIS A 59 -12.67 -3.76 -11.31
C HIS A 59 -13.19 -4.70 -10.20
N ALA A 60 -13.68 -4.11 -9.11
CA ALA A 60 -14.13 -4.81 -7.92
C ALA A 60 -15.54 -4.35 -7.53
N LYS A 61 -16.35 -5.29 -7.04
CA LYS A 61 -17.67 -4.96 -6.50
C LYS A 61 -17.51 -4.36 -5.11
N THR A 62 -18.28 -3.30 -4.84
CA THR A 62 -18.38 -2.76 -3.47
C THR A 62 -19.13 -3.74 -2.58
N ILE A 63 -18.56 -4.00 -1.42
CA ILE A 63 -19.24 -4.65 -0.29
C ILE A 63 -19.66 -3.51 0.63
N ILE A 64 -20.95 -3.44 0.96
CA ILE A 64 -21.52 -2.43 1.86
C ILE A 64 -21.88 -3.12 3.16
N THR A 65 -21.37 -2.58 4.26
CA THR A 65 -21.68 -3.06 5.61
C THR A 65 -22.29 -1.90 6.40
N ASP A 66 -23.43 -2.15 7.03
CA ASP A 66 -24.05 -1.23 7.96
C ASP A 66 -23.60 -1.64 9.36
N ASP A 67 -22.93 -0.76 10.10
CA ASP A 67 -22.69 -0.98 11.52
C ASP A 67 -23.94 -0.54 12.28
N GLU A 68 -24.64 -1.52 12.83
CA GLU A 68 -25.90 -1.33 13.55
C GLU A 68 -25.71 -0.55 14.86
N ASN A 69 -24.48 -0.43 15.38
CA ASN A 69 -24.22 0.18 16.70
C ASN A 69 -23.99 1.69 16.64
N ASP A 70 -23.32 2.19 15.60
CA ASP A 70 -22.98 3.60 15.42
C ASP A 70 -23.74 4.26 14.25
N GLY A 71 -24.45 3.48 13.45
CA GLY A 71 -25.16 3.93 12.25
C GLY A 71 -24.23 4.32 11.10
N GLU A 72 -22.95 3.99 11.19
CA GLU A 72 -21.99 4.21 10.12
C GLU A 72 -22.10 3.12 9.05
N ARG A 73 -21.99 3.54 7.80
CA ARG A 73 -22.00 2.65 6.64
C ARG A 73 -20.59 2.59 6.08
N TYR A 74 -20.08 1.39 5.86
CA TYR A 74 -18.74 1.16 5.35
C TYR A 74 -18.81 0.58 3.94
N ALA A 75 -17.86 0.98 3.09
CA ALA A 75 -17.61 0.34 1.79
C ALA A 75 -16.25 -0.32 1.79
N GLU A 76 -16.21 -1.53 1.27
CA GLU A 76 -14.99 -2.29 1.03
C GLU A 76 -14.91 -2.75 -0.44
N TRP A 77 -13.71 -2.76 -0.98
CA TRP A 77 -13.37 -3.42 -2.23
C TRP A 77 -12.18 -4.35 -2.02
N ILE A 78 -12.36 -5.63 -2.36
CA ILE A 78 -11.26 -6.59 -2.44
C ILE A 78 -10.95 -6.83 -3.91
N THR A 79 -9.77 -6.40 -4.32
CA THR A 79 -9.28 -6.52 -5.70
C THR A 79 -8.69 -7.90 -5.97
N SER A 80 -8.61 -8.29 -7.24
CA SER A 80 -7.91 -9.52 -7.67
C SER A 80 -6.40 -9.48 -7.39
N SER A 81 -5.82 -8.28 -7.22
CA SER A 81 -4.43 -8.13 -6.81
C SER A 81 -4.23 -8.45 -5.32
N GLY A 82 -5.30 -8.52 -4.54
CA GLY A 82 -5.26 -8.73 -3.09
C GLY A 82 -5.19 -7.43 -2.29
N LEU A 83 -5.36 -6.26 -2.92
CA LEU A 83 -5.61 -5.00 -2.20
C LEU A 83 -7.03 -5.00 -1.63
N GLY A 84 -7.15 -4.66 -0.36
CA GLY A 84 -8.38 -4.18 0.28
C GLY A 84 -8.38 -2.66 0.28
N VAL A 85 -9.50 -2.07 -0.13
CA VAL A 85 -9.76 -0.62 -0.06
C VAL A 85 -11.00 -0.42 0.79
N TYR A 86 -10.91 0.43 1.81
CA TYR A 86 -11.97 0.62 2.81
C TYR A 86 -12.30 2.10 2.93
N THR A 87 -13.56 2.43 3.23
CA THR A 87 -14.01 3.80 3.48
C THR A 87 -15.30 3.85 4.27
N ASN A 88 -15.50 4.93 5.03
CA ASN A 88 -16.80 5.26 5.61
C ASN A 88 -17.60 6.03 4.56
N ILE A 89 -18.82 5.58 4.33
CA ILE A 89 -19.74 6.12 3.34
C ILE A 89 -20.70 7.08 4.05
N GLY A 90 -20.48 8.38 3.87
CA GLY A 90 -21.49 9.37 4.24
C GLY A 90 -22.74 9.30 3.34
N ASP A 91 -23.77 10.07 3.68
CA ASP A 91 -25.14 10.07 3.11
C ASP A 91 -25.26 10.13 1.57
N LYS A 92 -24.18 10.44 0.84
CA LYS A 92 -24.18 10.66 -0.62
C LYS A 92 -23.26 9.74 -1.41
N LYS A 93 -22.80 8.62 -0.84
CA LYS A 93 -21.79 7.74 -1.48
C LYS A 93 -20.47 8.45 -1.81
N THR A 94 -20.22 9.58 -1.15
CA THR A 94 -19.01 10.38 -1.33
C THR A 94 -17.93 9.87 -0.40
N VAL A 95 -16.81 9.50 -0.98
CA VAL A 95 -15.61 9.03 -0.29
C VAL A 95 -14.69 10.21 -0.05
N ASN A 96 -14.53 10.59 1.21
CA ASN A 96 -13.63 11.66 1.64
C ASN A 96 -12.41 11.16 2.41
N ASP A 97 -12.46 9.92 2.86
CA ASP A 97 -11.46 9.26 3.69
C ASP A 97 -11.28 7.83 3.12
N ILE A 98 -10.06 7.31 3.07
CA ILE A 98 -9.77 6.04 2.38
C ILE A 98 -8.62 5.31 3.07
N TRP A 99 -8.72 3.99 3.15
CA TRP A 99 -7.72 3.10 3.74
C TRP A 99 -7.35 2.00 2.76
N PHE A 100 -6.09 1.59 2.79
CA PHE A 100 -5.51 0.58 1.92
C PHE A 100 -4.74 -0.43 2.78
N SER A 101 -5.05 -1.71 2.63
CA SER A 101 -4.33 -2.81 3.30
C SER A 101 -4.41 -4.09 2.46
N ILE A 102 -3.72 -5.14 2.90
CA ILE A 102 -3.91 -6.49 2.36
C ILE A 102 -4.80 -7.25 3.34
N PRO A 103 -5.98 -7.74 2.91
CA PRO A 103 -6.80 -8.61 3.76
C PRO A 103 -6.04 -9.91 4.08
N ASP A 104 -6.25 -10.41 5.29
CA ASP A 104 -5.75 -11.71 5.78
C ASP A 104 -4.22 -11.82 5.87
N ASP A 105 -3.51 -10.68 5.99
CA ASP A 105 -2.05 -10.59 6.21
C ASP A 105 -1.17 -11.38 5.23
N ARG A 106 -1.70 -11.68 4.03
CA ARG A 106 -0.96 -12.38 2.99
C ARG A 106 0.32 -11.60 2.66
N TYR A 107 1.44 -12.31 2.56
CA TYR A 107 2.71 -11.71 2.18
C TYR A 107 2.77 -11.50 0.66
N ILE A 108 2.11 -10.44 0.19
CA ILE A 108 2.11 -10.02 -1.20
C ILE A 108 2.78 -8.65 -1.31
N ILE A 109 3.73 -8.50 -2.23
CA ILE A 109 4.31 -7.18 -2.53
C ILE A 109 3.34 -6.46 -3.47
N LEU A 110 2.74 -5.38 -3.00
CA LEU A 110 1.70 -4.66 -3.74
C LEU A 110 2.11 -3.22 -3.99
N SER A 111 2.34 -2.90 -5.26
CA SER A 111 2.77 -1.57 -5.72
C SER A 111 1.63 -0.76 -6.32
N GLY A 112 1.87 0.51 -6.65
CA GLY A 112 0.86 1.39 -7.24
C GLY A 112 -0.08 2.01 -6.20
N LEU A 113 0.33 2.02 -4.92
CA LEU A 113 -0.36 2.81 -3.91
C LEU A 113 -0.08 4.31 -4.08
N PRO A 114 -0.91 5.17 -3.45
CA PRO A 114 -0.63 6.59 -3.37
C PRO A 114 0.80 6.88 -2.91
N PHE A 115 1.36 7.96 -3.44
CA PHE A 115 2.74 8.41 -3.25
C PHE A 115 3.80 7.40 -3.73
N ASN A 116 3.43 6.51 -4.66
CA ASN A 116 4.25 5.41 -5.16
C ASN A 116 4.74 4.49 -4.04
N LEU A 117 3.93 4.30 -3.01
CA LEU A 117 4.23 3.37 -1.92
C LEU A 117 4.01 1.92 -2.38
N VAL A 118 4.65 0.99 -1.66
CA VAL A 118 4.54 -0.44 -1.91
C VAL A 118 4.32 -1.17 -0.58
N LEU A 119 3.18 -1.85 -0.43
CA LEU A 119 2.92 -2.68 0.75
C LEU A 119 3.92 -3.84 0.80
N ASN A 120 4.30 -4.23 2.01
CA ASN A 120 5.32 -5.23 2.32
C ASN A 120 6.72 -4.93 1.75
N LYS A 121 7.01 -3.69 1.32
CA LYS A 121 8.32 -3.35 0.74
C LYS A 121 8.83 -1.95 1.10
N THR A 122 8.00 -0.91 1.06
CA THR A 122 8.47 0.44 1.42
C THR A 122 8.91 0.45 2.87
N THR A 123 10.12 0.94 3.14
CA THR A 123 10.69 0.99 4.49
C THR A 123 10.33 2.29 5.21
N ILE A 124 10.48 2.28 6.54
CA ILE A 124 10.30 3.47 7.38
C ILE A 124 11.24 4.60 6.92
N ASP A 125 12.50 4.29 6.64
CA ASP A 125 13.50 5.30 6.25
C ASP A 125 13.20 5.90 4.87
N GLU A 126 12.79 5.06 3.91
CA GLU A 126 12.33 5.53 2.59
C GLU A 126 11.11 6.47 2.71
N ALA A 127 10.16 6.15 3.59
CA ALA A 127 8.99 6.98 3.83
C ALA A 127 9.36 8.30 4.54
N MET A 128 10.19 8.23 5.58
CA MET A 128 10.68 9.42 6.30
C MET A 128 11.43 10.37 5.37
N ALA A 129 12.31 9.85 4.51
CA ALA A 129 13.02 10.64 3.52
C ALA A 129 12.06 11.27 2.49
N LYS A 130 11.10 10.49 1.97
CA LYS A 130 10.10 10.94 0.99
C LYS A 130 9.20 12.04 1.53
N PHE A 131 8.79 11.94 2.79
CA PHE A 131 7.83 12.84 3.42
C PHE A 131 8.46 13.87 4.37
N LYS A 132 9.78 14.01 4.39
CA LYS A 132 10.52 14.89 5.32
C LYS A 132 9.96 16.32 5.43
N LYS A 133 9.46 16.88 4.33
CA LYS A 133 8.90 18.24 4.27
C LYS A 133 7.55 18.40 5.00
N TYR A 134 6.95 17.31 5.48
CA TYR A 134 5.64 17.29 6.15
C TYR A 134 5.73 17.07 7.66
N ASN A 135 6.92 17.23 8.27
CA ASN A 135 7.12 17.07 9.72
C ASN A 135 6.55 15.75 10.25
N VAL A 136 6.99 14.63 9.66
CA VAL A 136 6.48 13.29 9.96
C VAL A 136 6.68 12.94 11.43
N LYS A 137 5.58 12.61 12.11
CA LYS A 137 5.60 12.06 13.47
C LYS A 137 5.75 10.55 13.41
N LYS A 138 6.81 10.03 14.01
CA LYS A 138 7.03 8.59 14.21
C LYS A 138 6.62 8.22 15.62
N SER A 139 5.77 7.21 15.78
CA SER A 139 5.38 6.67 17.09
C SER A 139 5.24 5.15 17.03
N LYS A 140 5.28 4.47 18.17
CA LYS A 140 4.92 3.05 18.26
C LYS A 140 3.40 2.90 18.13
N LEU A 141 2.95 1.80 17.53
CA LEU A 141 1.56 1.38 17.56
C LEU A 141 1.23 0.73 18.92
N SER A 142 0.02 0.93 19.41
CA SER A 142 -0.41 0.40 20.72
C SER A 142 -0.52 -1.13 20.68
N ASP A 143 -0.40 -1.75 21.86
CA ASP A 143 -0.35 -3.20 21.96
C ASP A 143 -1.67 -3.88 21.55
N GLY A 144 -2.80 -3.16 21.60
CA GLY A 144 -4.12 -3.61 21.13
C GLY A 144 -4.43 -3.28 19.67
N SER A 145 -3.52 -2.66 18.92
CA SER A 145 -3.74 -2.36 17.50
C SER A 145 -3.48 -3.59 16.61
N PHE A 146 -4.06 -3.60 15.40
CA PHE A 146 -3.83 -4.63 14.38
C PHE A 146 -2.34 -4.92 14.10
N TYR A 147 -1.47 -3.92 14.24
CA TYR A 147 -0.02 -4.08 14.09
C TYR A 147 0.70 -3.72 15.39
N SER A 148 0.29 -4.40 16.46
CA SER A 148 0.92 -4.34 17.78
C SER A 148 2.45 -4.37 17.69
N ASN A 149 3.11 -3.57 18.52
CA ASN A 149 4.56 -3.32 18.48
C ASN A 149 5.14 -2.70 17.20
N GLY A 150 4.30 -2.44 16.20
CA GLY A 150 4.70 -1.81 14.96
C GLY A 150 4.99 -0.32 15.07
N THR A 151 5.26 0.30 13.92
CA THR A 151 5.53 1.75 13.81
C THR A 151 4.41 2.44 13.06
N LYS A 152 3.99 3.60 13.58
CA LYS A 152 3.11 4.55 12.89
C LYS A 152 3.90 5.76 12.42
N LEU A 153 3.75 6.12 11.15
CA LEU A 153 4.15 7.42 10.62
C LEU A 153 2.90 8.25 10.33
N LEU A 154 2.81 9.45 10.91
CA LEU A 154 1.68 10.36 10.74
C LEU A 154 2.19 11.72 10.26
N PHE A 155 1.60 12.23 9.18
CA PHE A 155 1.89 13.57 8.69
C PHE A 155 0.65 14.21 8.07
N LYS A 156 0.65 15.54 7.99
CA LYS A 156 -0.44 16.30 7.37
C LYS A 156 0.00 16.84 6.02
N LYS A 157 -0.84 16.65 5.00
CA LYS A 157 -0.66 17.25 3.66
C LYS A 157 -1.95 17.93 3.24
N GLY A 158 -1.92 19.26 3.17
CA GLY A 158 -3.11 20.05 2.91
C GLY A 158 -4.17 19.82 3.99
N ARG A 159 -5.36 19.34 3.59
CA ARG A 159 -6.48 19.06 4.49
C ARG A 159 -6.52 17.62 5.01
N HIS A 160 -5.62 16.75 4.56
CA HIS A 160 -5.62 15.34 4.94
C HIS A 160 -4.45 15.00 5.87
N TYR A 161 -4.72 14.13 6.83
CA TYR A 161 -3.77 13.36 7.58
C TYR A 161 -3.50 12.05 6.84
N ILE A 162 -2.23 11.71 6.72
CA ILE A 162 -1.76 10.48 6.11
C ILE A 162 -1.12 9.65 7.20
N THR A 163 -1.60 8.42 7.37
CA THR A 163 -1.04 7.46 8.31
C THR A 163 -0.46 6.28 7.55
N LEU A 164 0.79 5.93 7.86
CA LEU A 164 1.44 4.71 7.40
C LEU A 164 1.65 3.80 8.61
N SER A 165 1.14 2.58 8.55
CA SER A 165 1.29 1.61 9.62
C SER A 165 2.19 0.47 9.18
N TYR A 166 3.22 0.22 9.98
CA TYR A 166 4.22 -0.83 9.79
C TYR A 166 4.04 -1.86 10.89
N ASN A 167 4.24 -3.14 10.57
CA ASN A 167 4.31 -4.17 11.61
C ASN A 167 5.65 -4.13 12.38
N ASP A 168 5.80 -5.03 13.34
CA ASP A 168 7.01 -5.25 14.15
C ASP A 168 8.26 -5.60 13.33
N GLN A 169 8.08 -6.13 12.12
CA GLN A 169 9.13 -6.40 11.13
C GLN A 169 9.46 -5.18 10.24
N ASN A 170 8.91 -4.00 10.55
CA ASN A 170 9.07 -2.75 9.79
C ASN A 170 8.58 -2.82 8.33
N LEU A 171 7.60 -3.68 8.03
CA LEU A 171 6.98 -3.76 6.72
C LEU A 171 5.75 -2.87 6.67
N LEU A 172 5.63 -2.02 5.65
CA LEU A 172 4.43 -1.21 5.43
C LEU A 172 3.21 -2.12 5.19
N LYS A 173 2.24 -2.11 6.10
CA LYS A 173 1.04 -2.95 6.02
C LYS A 173 -0.20 -2.19 5.59
N SER A 174 -0.30 -0.91 5.96
CA SER A 174 -1.42 -0.08 5.55
C SER A 174 -1.08 1.39 5.36
N LEU A 175 -1.94 2.05 4.58
CA LEU A 175 -1.96 3.48 4.32
C LEU A 175 -3.38 3.99 4.55
N SER A 176 -3.54 5.11 5.24
CA SER A 176 -4.82 5.84 5.30
C SER A 176 -4.65 7.31 4.93
N ILE A 177 -5.70 7.88 4.36
CA ILE A 177 -5.82 9.30 4.02
C ILE A 177 -7.16 9.78 4.59
N MET A 178 -7.12 10.67 5.58
CA MET A 178 -8.29 11.07 6.36
C MET A 178 -8.32 12.58 6.61
N ARG A 179 -9.48 13.19 6.79
CA ARG A 179 -9.62 14.61 7.17
C ARG A 179 -9.41 14.86 8.66
N PHE A 180 -9.54 13.82 9.48
CA PHE A 180 -9.32 13.85 10.92
C PHE A 180 -8.39 12.70 11.33
N ILE A 181 -7.76 12.83 12.50
CA ILE A 181 -6.99 11.73 13.10
C ILE A 181 -8.00 10.93 13.93
N PRO A 182 -8.19 9.62 13.68
CA PRO A 182 -9.02 8.80 14.56
C PRO A 182 -8.39 8.80 15.95
N ASP A 183 -9.22 9.03 16.97
CA ASP A 183 -8.80 9.10 18.36
C ASP A 183 -8.14 7.75 18.76
N PRO A 184 -6.90 7.73 19.30
CA PRO A 184 -6.29 6.50 19.82
C PRO A 184 -7.10 5.79 20.93
N ALA A 185 -8.14 6.44 21.49
CA ALA A 185 -9.07 5.85 22.45
C ALA A 185 -10.28 5.13 21.83
N ALA A 186 -10.51 5.24 20.52
CA ALA A 186 -11.48 4.42 19.79
C ALA A 186 -10.77 3.12 19.37
N GLY A 187 -10.55 2.25 20.37
CA GLY A 187 -9.90 0.94 20.21
C GLY A 187 -10.71 -0.06 19.42
#